data_AF-A0A4R2JZT9-F1
#
_entry.id   AF-A0A4R2JZT9-F1
#
_cell.length_a   1.000
_cell.length_b   1.000
_cell.length_c   1.000
_cell.angle_alpha   90.00
_cell.angle_beta   90.00
_cell.angle_gamma   90.00
#
_symmetry.space_group_name_H-M   'P 1'
#
loop_
_entity.id
_entity.type
_entity.pdbx_description
1 polymer ?
#
loop_
_entity_poly.entity_id
_entity_poly.type
_entity_poly.pdbx_seq_one_letter_code
_entity_poly.pdbx_strand_id
1 'polypeptide(L)'
;MGTAVTPVAKGGDVAKYNIDAINNCMTSVQNVKPKYGSVADSFHNVPSEAAAYGTLPSSSAVSSAVDQVNSLMSGQFDKAEQLLDGVARALDAVVQSVQNVETNNASRMAV
;
A
#
# COMPACT_ATOMS: atom_id res chain seq x y z
N MET A 1 -2.12 51.27 2.38
CA MET A 1 -2.61 49.89 2.21
C MET A 1 -1.66 49.20 1.26
N GLY A 2 -0.60 48.57 1.80
CA GLY A 2 0.37 47.83 1.00
C GLY A 2 -0.20 46.44 0.71
N THR A 3 -0.36 46.12 -0.57
CA THR A 3 -0.68 44.76 -1.02
C THR A 3 0.47 43.85 -0.63
N ALA A 4 0.24 42.97 0.34
CA ALA A 4 1.16 41.88 0.65
C ALA A 4 1.18 40.96 -0.58
N VAL A 5 2.25 41.07 -1.36
CA VAL A 5 2.56 40.10 -2.42
C VAL A 5 2.87 38.79 -1.69
N THR A 6 1.95 37.85 -1.73
CA THR A 6 2.20 36.48 -1.30
C THR A 6 3.41 35.98 -2.08
N PRO A 7 4.51 35.57 -1.43
CA PRO A 7 5.66 35.06 -2.16
C PRO A 7 5.21 33.83 -2.94
N VAL A 8 5.38 33.87 -4.26
CA VAL A 8 5.28 32.67 -5.10
C VAL A 8 6.36 31.73 -4.60
N ALA A 9 5.98 30.60 -4.01
CA ALA A 9 6.92 29.57 -3.57
C ALA A 9 7.89 29.27 -4.72
N LYS A 10 9.19 29.30 -4.46
CA LYS A 10 10.16 28.95 -5.51
C LYS A 10 9.94 27.49 -5.89
N GLY A 11 10.24 27.11 -7.14
CA GLY A 11 10.05 25.73 -7.62
C GLY A 11 10.61 24.66 -6.67
N GLY A 12 11.75 24.92 -6.04
CA GLY A 12 12.37 24.04 -5.05
C GLY A 12 11.57 23.87 -3.75
N ASP A 13 10.81 24.89 -3.31
CA ASP A 13 9.97 24.82 -2.11
C ASP A 13 8.75 23.90 -2.36
N VAL A 14 8.20 23.95 -3.58
CA VAL A 14 7.08 23.10 -4.01
C VAL A 14 7.53 21.66 -4.23
N ALA A 15 8.70 21.46 -4.87
CA ALA A 15 9.28 20.14 -5.07
C ALA A 15 9.59 19.44 -3.74
N LYS A 16 10.18 20.18 -2.78
CA LYS A 16 10.44 19.65 -1.44
C LYS A 16 9.15 19.26 -0.71
N TYR A 17 8.13 20.13 -0.71
CA TYR A 17 6.84 19.83 -0.10
C TYR A 17 6.21 18.55 -0.67
N ASN A 18 6.21 18.40 -2.00
CA ASN A 18 5.65 17.23 -2.66
C ASN A 18 6.42 15.94 -2.33
N ILE A 19 7.76 16.00 -2.29
CA ILE A 19 8.59 14.86 -1.89
C ILE A 19 8.29 14.46 -0.44
N ASP A 20 8.23 15.43 0.48
CA ASP A 20 7.92 15.16 1.89
C ASP A 20 6.52 14.53 2.05
N ALA A 21 5.52 15.00 1.29
CA ALA A 21 4.19 14.42 1.27
C ALA A 21 4.17 12.97 0.72
N ILE A 22 4.92 12.70 -0.36
CA ILE A 22 5.03 11.35 -0.92
C ILE A 22 5.72 10.41 0.06
N ASN A 23 6.79 10.85 0.73
CA ASN A 23 7.49 10.07 1.76
C ASN A 23 6.58 9.72 2.94
N ASN A 24 5.72 10.66 3.37
CA ASN A 24 4.72 10.40 4.40
C ASN A 24 3.67 9.37 3.94
N CYS A 25 3.25 9.44 2.67
CA CYS A 25 2.34 8.46 2.08
C CYS A 25 2.99 7.07 2.06
N MET A 26 4.24 6.96 1.59
CA MET A 26 4.99 5.70 1.58
C MET A 26 5.14 5.12 2.99
N THR A 27 5.49 5.95 3.98
CA THR A 27 5.57 5.53 5.39
C THR A 27 4.24 4.96 5.88
N SER A 28 3.13 5.63 5.56
CA SER A 28 1.79 5.17 5.93
C SER A 28 1.45 3.83 5.28
N VAL A 29 1.78 3.66 4.00
CA VAL A 29 1.60 2.39 3.28
C VAL A 29 2.42 1.27 3.92
N GLN A 30 3.69 1.50 4.24
CA GLN A 30 4.55 0.51 4.88
C GLN A 30 4.08 0.14 6.30
N ASN A 31 3.42 1.05 7.02
CA ASN A 31 2.85 0.76 8.34
C ASN A 31 1.55 -0.08 8.28
N VAL A 32 0.82 0.00 7.18
CA VAL A 32 -0.46 -0.72 7.00
C VAL A 32 -0.25 -2.06 6.30
N LYS A 33 0.69 -2.14 5.35
CA LYS A 33 0.97 -3.34 4.54
C LYS A 33 1.10 -4.64 5.36
N PRO A 34 1.90 -4.71 6.45
CA PRO A 34 2.09 -5.95 7.21
C PRO A 34 0.79 -6.48 7.84
N LYS A 35 -0.19 -5.61 8.09
CA LYS A 35 -1.48 -6.01 8.68
C LYS A 35 -2.25 -6.92 7.74
N TYR A 36 -2.14 -6.73 6.43
CA TYR A 36 -2.81 -7.58 5.45
C TYR A 36 -2.20 -8.97 5.42
N GLY A 37 -0.87 -9.09 5.40
CA GLY A 37 -0.18 -10.38 5.53
C GLY A 37 -0.52 -11.09 6.85
N SER A 38 -0.51 -10.38 7.98
CA SER A 38 -0.89 -10.97 9.28
C SER A 38 -2.34 -11.49 9.31
N VAL A 39 -3.26 -10.81 8.61
CA VAL A 39 -4.64 -11.30 8.48
C VAL A 39 -4.72 -12.47 7.51
N ALA A 40 -3.99 -12.45 6.40
CA ALA A 40 -3.91 -13.56 5.45
C ALA A 40 -3.44 -14.85 6.14
N ASP A 41 -2.41 -14.76 6.98
CA ASP A 41 -1.85 -15.87 7.76
C ASP A 41 -2.89 -16.52 8.66
N SER A 42 -3.88 -15.76 9.16
CA SER A 42 -4.95 -16.28 10.02
C SER A 42 -5.93 -17.22 9.28
N PHE A 43 -5.94 -17.19 7.94
CA PHE A 43 -6.72 -18.11 7.11
C PHE A 43 -5.89 -19.25 6.53
N HIS A 44 -4.57 -19.22 6.72
CA HIS A 44 -3.64 -20.16 6.10
C HIS A 44 -3.46 -21.40 6.99
N ASN A 45 -3.53 -22.60 6.38
CA ASN A 45 -3.43 -23.88 7.10
C ASN A 45 -4.43 -24.05 8.26
N VAL A 46 -5.63 -23.49 8.12
CA VAL A 46 -6.73 -23.68 9.08
C VAL A 46 -7.80 -24.56 8.43
N PRO A 47 -7.58 -25.90 8.36
CA PRO A 47 -8.54 -26.81 7.76
C PRO A 47 -9.81 -26.88 8.61
N SER A 48 -10.95 -27.00 7.93
CA SER A 48 -12.24 -27.11 8.56
C SER A 48 -12.64 -28.58 8.73
N GLU A 49 -12.80 -29.01 9.97
CA GLU A 49 -13.21 -30.38 10.29
C GLU A 49 -14.73 -30.54 10.18
N ALA A 50 -15.20 -31.49 9.37
CA ALA A 50 -16.64 -31.77 9.24
C ALA A 50 -17.32 -32.04 10.59
N ALA A 51 -16.61 -32.68 11.52
CA ALA A 51 -17.09 -32.97 12.87
C ALA A 51 -17.40 -31.70 13.70
N ALA A 52 -16.76 -30.56 13.39
CA ALA A 52 -17.04 -29.28 14.05
C ALA A 52 -18.46 -28.76 13.75
N TYR A 53 -19.08 -29.23 12.65
CA TYR A 53 -20.45 -28.89 12.28
C TYR A 53 -21.49 -29.92 12.75
N GLY A 54 -21.07 -30.89 13.58
CA GLY A 54 -21.93 -31.93 14.11
C GLY A 54 -22.27 -33.02 13.10
N THR A 55 -23.41 -33.68 13.31
CA THR A 55 -23.81 -34.90 12.58
C THR A 55 -24.72 -34.63 11.38
N LEU A 56 -24.74 -33.40 10.86
CA LEU A 56 -25.54 -33.08 9.69
C LEU A 56 -25.06 -33.94 8.49
N PRO A 57 -25.99 -34.48 7.66
CA PRO A 57 -25.61 -35.20 6.45
C PRO A 57 -24.69 -34.37 5.52
N SER A 58 -24.82 -33.06 5.59
CA SER A 58 -24.07 -32.07 4.82
C SER A 58 -22.87 -31.45 5.55
N SER A 59 -22.48 -31.95 6.73
CA SER A 59 -21.33 -31.41 7.49
C SER A 59 -20.03 -31.38 6.68
N SER A 60 -19.80 -32.37 5.82
CA SER A 60 -18.63 -32.41 4.92
C SER A 60 -18.68 -31.30 3.87
N ALA A 61 -19.86 -31.04 3.29
CA ALA A 61 -20.04 -29.95 2.32
C ALA A 61 -19.84 -28.57 2.97
N VAL A 62 -20.27 -28.40 4.23
CA VAL A 62 -20.03 -27.16 4.99
C VAL A 62 -18.54 -26.98 5.25
N SER A 63 -17.84 -28.02 5.73
CA SER A 63 -16.39 -27.99 5.95
C SER A 63 -15.64 -27.62 4.65
N SER A 64 -15.98 -28.25 3.53
CA SER A 64 -15.38 -27.92 2.23
C SER A 64 -15.70 -26.49 1.75
N ALA A 65 -16.87 -25.96 2.09
CA ALA A 65 -17.21 -24.56 1.78
C ALA A 65 -16.38 -23.58 2.63
N VAL A 66 -16.16 -23.89 3.91
CA VAL A 66 -15.31 -23.09 4.79
C VAL A 66 -13.86 -23.11 4.34
N ASP A 67 -13.33 -24.27 3.92
CA ASP A 67 -11.97 -24.37 3.37
C ASP A 67 -11.79 -23.49 2.12
N GLN A 68 -12.80 -23.45 1.25
CA GLN A 68 -12.80 -22.57 0.07
C GLN A 68 -12.82 -21.08 0.47
N VAL A 69 -13.60 -20.71 1.49
CA VAL A 69 -13.61 -19.35 2.02
C VAL A 69 -12.24 -18.99 2.60
N ASN A 70 -11.63 -19.87 3.41
CA ASN A 70 -10.30 -19.65 3.98
C ASN A 70 -9.25 -19.43 2.88
N SER A 71 -9.24 -20.27 1.85
CA SER A 71 -8.36 -20.12 0.68
C SER A 71 -8.59 -18.79 -0.06
N LEU A 72 -9.85 -18.42 -0.29
CA LEU A 72 -10.20 -17.16 -0.93
C LEU A 72 -9.72 -15.95 -0.12
N MET A 73 -10.00 -15.94 1.19
CA MET A 73 -9.65 -14.82 2.07
C MET A 73 -8.13 -14.63 2.16
N SER A 74 -7.38 -15.71 2.37
CA SER A 74 -5.91 -15.69 2.34
C SER A 74 -5.41 -15.06 1.03
N GLY A 75 -5.87 -15.54 -0.12
CA GLY A 75 -5.44 -15.02 -1.42
C GLY A 75 -5.84 -13.56 -1.69
N GLN A 76 -6.94 -13.06 -1.12
CA GLN A 76 -7.31 -11.64 -1.27
C GLN A 76 -6.45 -10.73 -0.40
N PHE A 77 -6.11 -11.15 0.81
CA PHE A 77 -5.25 -10.36 1.68
C PHE A 77 -3.80 -10.33 1.18
N ASP A 78 -3.29 -11.40 0.60
CA ASP A 78 -1.99 -11.41 -0.08
C ASP A 78 -1.96 -10.41 -1.25
N LYS A 79 -3.04 -10.36 -2.05
CA LYS A 79 -3.16 -9.38 -3.15
C LYS A 79 -3.22 -7.95 -2.64
N ALA A 80 -3.89 -7.71 -1.52
CA ALA A 80 -3.93 -6.39 -0.91
C ALA A 80 -2.52 -5.95 -0.47
N GLU A 81 -1.74 -6.85 0.11
CA GLU A 81 -0.33 -6.59 0.45
C GLU A 81 0.51 -6.25 -0.80
N GLN A 82 0.38 -7.06 -1.86
CA GLN A 82 1.09 -6.84 -3.13
C GLN A 82 0.71 -5.51 -3.80
N LEU A 83 -0.56 -5.12 -3.72
CA LEU A 83 -1.03 -3.84 -4.27
C LEU A 83 -0.40 -2.66 -3.53
N LEU A 84 -0.33 -2.72 -2.20
CA LEU A 84 0.32 -1.70 -1.39
C LEU A 84 1.83 -1.62 -1.68
N ASP A 85 2.47 -2.76 -1.90
CA ASP A 85 3.87 -2.79 -2.35
C ASP A 85 4.07 -2.13 -3.73
N GLY A 86 3.14 -2.37 -4.65
CA GLY A 86 3.09 -1.69 -5.95
C GLY A 86 2.93 -0.17 -5.82
N VAL A 87 2.03 0.29 -4.93
CA VAL A 87 1.84 1.72 -4.64
C VAL A 87 3.13 2.35 -4.10
N ALA A 88 3.80 1.70 -3.14
CA ALA A 88 5.06 2.21 -2.59
C ALA A 88 6.14 2.36 -3.67
N ARG A 89 6.28 1.37 -4.58
CA ARG A 89 7.21 1.44 -5.70
C ARG A 89 6.87 2.54 -6.71
N ALA A 90 5.59 2.73 -7.01
CA ALA A 90 5.15 3.80 -7.90
C ALA A 90 5.44 5.19 -7.31
N LEU A 91 5.22 5.36 -6.01
CA LEU A 91 5.52 6.60 -5.29
C LEU A 91 7.04 6.90 -5.27
N ASP A 92 7.87 5.89 -5.03
CA ASP A 92 9.33 6.02 -5.10
C ASP A 92 9.81 6.46 -6.50
N ALA A 93 9.26 5.86 -7.56
CA ALA A 93 9.58 6.26 -8.93
C ALA A 93 9.20 7.73 -9.23
N VAL A 94 8.09 8.23 -8.68
CA VAL A 94 7.70 9.64 -8.79
C VAL A 94 8.69 10.54 -8.07
N VAL A 95 9.12 10.19 -6.85
CA VAL A 95 10.13 10.96 -6.09
C VAL A 95 11.44 11.05 -6.88
N GLN A 96 11.93 9.92 -7.39
CA GLN A 96 13.15 9.88 -8.20
C GLN A 96 13.00 10.75 -9.46
N SER A 97 11.86 10.70 -10.13
CA SER A 97 11.60 11.54 -11.30
C SER A 97 11.64 13.04 -10.95
N VAL A 98 11.03 13.46 -9.84
CA VAL A 98 11.04 14.87 -9.40
C VAL A 98 12.46 15.31 -9.06
N GLN A 99 13.20 14.51 -8.29
CA GLN A 99 14.59 14.81 -7.94
C GLN A 99 15.47 14.97 -9.18
N ASN A 100 15.32 14.08 -10.17
CA ASN A 100 16.06 14.15 -11.42
C ASN A 100 15.76 15.44 -12.20
N VAL A 101 14.50 15.87 -12.25
CA VAL A 101 14.12 17.15 -12.90
C VAL A 101 14.76 18.33 -12.18
N GLU A 102 14.71 18.37 -10.85
CA GLU A 102 15.30 19.45 -10.06
C GLU A 102 16.83 19.52 -10.21
N THR A 103 17.53 18.37 -10.18
CA THR A 103 18.97 18.32 -10.44
C THR A 103 19.32 18.83 -11.83
N ASN A 104 18.59 18.39 -12.86
CA ASN A 104 18.82 18.83 -14.23
C ASN A 104 18.58 20.34 -14.39
N ASN A 105 17.53 20.88 -13.77
CA ASN A 105 17.25 22.31 -13.80
C ASN A 105 18.35 23.11 -13.10
N ALA A 106 18.80 22.68 -11.92
CA ALA A 106 19.90 23.32 -11.21
C ALA A 106 21.20 23.33 -12.04
N SER A 107 21.54 22.21 -12.71
CA SER A 107 22.70 22.16 -13.60
C SER A 107 22.59 23.12 -14.79
N ARG A 108 21.41 23.29 -15.37
CA ARG A 108 21.20 24.22 -16.50
C ARG A 108 21.23 25.69 -16.09
N MET A 109 20.93 26.00 -14.83
CA MET A 109 20.99 27.38 -14.29
C MET A 109 22.39 27.77 -13.79
N ALA A 110 23.29 26.80 -13.63
CA ALA A 110 24.68 27.02 -13.24
C ALA A 110 25.64 27.25 -14.43
N VAL A 111 25.11 27.20 -15.66
CA VAL A 111 25.80 27.46 -16.94
C VAL A 111 25.27 28.77 -17.52
#